data_AF-A0A519WEN0-F1
#
_entry.id   AF-A0A519WEN0-F1
#
_cell.length_a   1.000
_cell.length_b   1.000
_cell.length_c   1.000
_cell.angle_alpha   90.00
_cell.angle_beta   90.00
_cell.angle_gamma   90.00
#
_symmetry.space_group_name_H-M   'P 1'
#
loop_
_entity.id
_entity.type
_entity.pdbx_description
1 polymer ?
#
loop_
_entity_poly.entity_id
_entity_poly.type
_entity_poly.pdbx_seq_one_letter_code
_entity_poly.pdbx_strand_id
1 'polypeptide(L)'
;MIMKKSFYLIIILICLQSVFVFAQSSQFTMILLRHAEKENDKSKDPSLSAEGRQFSQKLAAVFKETKINAVYSTSYKRTTETVEPLAEQNKLTVINYDPAKPKELLEKIRRSGDQVVVVAGHSNTIQLVFNALTKSEMAALNEDEYRKVFIIYGDLLDPVKSRYVKLDLN
;
A
#
# COMPACT_ATOMS: atom_id res chain seq x y z
N MET A 1 46.34 -32.06 -27.68
CA MET A 1 44.87 -32.09 -27.90
C MET A 1 44.03 -32.18 -26.62
N ILE A 2 44.63 -32.45 -25.45
CA ILE A 2 43.93 -32.60 -24.15
C ILE A 2 43.57 -31.25 -23.49
N MET A 3 44.42 -30.22 -23.65
CA MET A 3 44.20 -28.90 -23.03
C MET A 3 42.99 -28.13 -23.60
N LYS A 4 42.62 -28.35 -24.86
CA LYS A 4 41.45 -27.68 -25.48
C LYS A 4 40.12 -28.19 -24.91
N LYS A 5 40.03 -29.50 -24.59
CA LYS A 5 38.82 -30.11 -24.00
C LYS A 5 38.56 -29.61 -22.57
N SER A 6 39.62 -29.37 -21.80
CA SER A 6 39.52 -28.83 -20.43
C SER A 6 39.08 -27.36 -20.43
N PHE A 7 39.46 -26.58 -21.46
CA PHE A 7 39.01 -25.20 -21.63
C PHE A 7 37.50 -25.08 -21.91
N TYR A 8 36.94 -25.96 -22.76
CA TYR A 8 35.49 -26.00 -22.99
C TYR A 8 34.70 -26.45 -21.75
N LEU A 9 35.27 -27.34 -20.92
CA LEU A 9 34.64 -27.79 -19.68
C LEU A 9 34.54 -26.66 -18.64
N ILE A 10 35.56 -25.79 -18.57
CA ILE A 10 35.58 -24.61 -17.70
C ILE A 10 34.56 -23.55 -18.18
N ILE A 11 34.43 -23.34 -19.50
CA ILE A 11 33.41 -22.42 -20.05
C ILE A 11 31.99 -22.92 -19.77
N ILE A 12 31.74 -24.23 -19.91
CA ILE A 12 30.43 -24.83 -19.57
C ILE A 12 30.15 -24.68 -18.07
N LEU A 13 31.15 -24.87 -17.19
CA LEU A 13 30.98 -24.75 -15.74
C LEU A 13 30.73 -23.29 -15.30
N ILE A 14 31.32 -22.30 -15.97
CA ILE A 14 31.07 -20.87 -15.75
C ILE A 14 29.67 -20.48 -16.25
N CYS A 15 29.21 -21.04 -17.37
CA CYS A 15 27.83 -20.84 -17.85
C CYS A 15 26.75 -21.48 -16.97
N LEU A 16 27.08 -22.51 -16.16
CA LEU A 16 26.13 -23.10 -15.21
C LEU A 16 25.98 -22.29 -13.90
N GLN A 17 26.87 -21.35 -13.60
CA GLN A 17 26.86 -20.59 -12.34
C GLN A 17 26.00 -19.30 -12.42
N SER A 18 25.51 -18.92 -13.60
CA SER A 18 24.81 -17.64 -13.82
C SER A 18 23.29 -17.68 -13.64
N VAL A 19 22.72 -18.75 -13.08
CA VAL A 19 21.26 -18.87 -12.90
C VAL A 19 20.87 -18.99 -11.42
N PHE A 20 21.43 -18.12 -10.58
CA PHE A 20 20.72 -17.73 -9.35
C PHE A 20 19.69 -16.67 -9.73
N VAL A 21 18.55 -17.12 -10.24
CA VAL A 21 17.35 -16.27 -10.30
C VAL A 21 16.96 -16.00 -8.86
N PHE A 22 17.35 -14.84 -8.33
CA PHE A 22 16.75 -14.33 -7.11
C PHE A 22 15.25 -14.20 -7.38
N ALA A 23 14.45 -15.06 -6.76
CA ALA A 23 13.01 -14.84 -6.70
C ALA A 23 12.81 -13.48 -6.01
N GLN A 24 12.48 -12.45 -6.79
CA GLN A 24 12.19 -11.14 -6.25
C GLN A 24 10.99 -11.30 -5.32
N SER A 25 11.20 -11.03 -4.03
CA SER A 25 10.14 -11.09 -3.03
C SER A 25 8.99 -10.17 -3.47
N SER A 26 7.82 -10.76 -3.71
CA SER A 26 6.57 -10.05 -3.97
C SER A 26 5.87 -9.58 -2.69
N GLN A 27 6.54 -9.74 -1.55
CA GLN A 27 6.02 -9.36 -0.25
C GLN A 27 6.16 -7.85 -0.06
N PHE A 28 5.10 -7.23 0.43
CA PHE A 28 5.06 -5.83 0.78
C PHE A 28 4.09 -5.59 1.94
N THR A 29 4.18 -4.42 2.55
CA THR A 29 3.28 -3.97 3.59
C THR A 29 2.40 -2.85 3.04
N MET A 30 1.08 -3.03 3.11
CA MET A 30 0.11 -1.99 2.83
C MET A 30 -0.53 -1.51 4.12
N ILE A 31 -0.40 -0.22 4.41
CA ILE A 31 -1.22 0.46 5.40
C ILE A 31 -2.45 0.99 4.67
N LEU A 32 -3.53 0.23 4.72
CA LEU A 32 -4.80 0.56 4.07
C LEU A 32 -5.70 1.27 5.09
N LEU A 33 -6.18 2.46 4.75
CA LEU A 33 -7.05 3.21 5.64
C LEU A 33 -8.23 3.89 4.94
N ARG A 34 -9.33 4.03 5.68
CA ARG A 34 -10.40 4.98 5.34
C ARG A 34 -9.98 6.38 5.78
N HIS A 35 -10.41 7.41 5.04
CA HIS A 35 -10.25 8.79 5.48
C HIS A 35 -10.83 9.03 6.89
N ALA A 36 -10.30 10.05 7.55
CA ALA A 36 -10.76 10.49 8.87
C ALA A 36 -12.08 11.27 8.77
N GLU A 37 -12.59 11.71 9.92
CA GLU A 37 -13.80 12.52 10.04
C GLU A 37 -13.73 13.76 9.15
N LYS A 38 -14.80 14.00 8.40
CA LYS A 38 -14.96 15.13 7.50
C LYS A 38 -15.89 16.17 8.11
N GLU A 39 -15.75 17.42 7.70
CA GLU A 39 -16.72 18.47 8.02
C GLU A 39 -18.12 18.10 7.50
N ASN A 40 -19.13 18.56 8.22
CA ASN A 40 -20.53 18.46 7.81
C ASN A 40 -21.06 19.82 7.32
N ASP A 41 -20.36 20.38 6.33
CA ASP A 41 -20.63 21.70 5.74
C ASP A 41 -21.55 21.64 4.51
N LYS A 42 -22.09 20.46 4.19
CA LYS A 42 -22.87 20.15 2.98
C LYS A 42 -22.12 20.36 1.66
N SER A 43 -20.81 20.57 1.69
CA SER A 43 -19.96 20.57 0.50
C SER A 43 -19.97 19.19 -0.17
N LYS A 44 -19.80 19.18 -1.50
CA LYS A 44 -19.61 17.94 -2.27
C LYS A 44 -18.25 17.29 -1.98
N ASP A 45 -17.27 18.10 -1.58
CA ASP A 45 -15.94 17.64 -1.21
C ASP A 45 -15.49 18.37 0.07
N PRO A 46 -16.04 17.97 1.23
CA PRO A 46 -15.71 18.58 2.51
C PRO A 46 -14.26 18.26 2.89
N SER A 47 -13.64 19.21 3.59
CA SER A 47 -12.35 19.04 4.25
C SER A 47 -12.49 18.16 5.51
N LEU A 48 -11.39 17.82 6.17
CA LEU A 48 -11.39 17.13 7.45
C LEU A 48 -11.98 18.00 8.56
N SER A 49 -12.69 17.37 9.50
CA SER A 49 -13.10 18.02 10.74
C SER A 49 -11.91 18.30 11.67
N ALA A 50 -12.13 18.99 12.79
CA ALA A 50 -11.10 19.15 13.81
C ALA A 50 -10.57 17.79 14.32
N GLU A 51 -11.47 16.86 14.58
CA GLU A 51 -11.16 15.47 14.97
C GLU A 51 -10.41 14.74 13.86
N GLY A 52 -10.83 14.94 12.60
CA GLY A 52 -10.16 14.35 11.43
C GLY A 52 -8.71 14.83 11.29
N ARG A 53 -8.47 16.13 11.48
CA ARG A 53 -7.12 16.71 11.46
C ARG A 53 -6.26 16.17 12.61
N GLN A 54 -6.81 16.02 13.81
CA GLN A 54 -6.10 15.40 14.93
C GLN A 54 -5.72 13.96 14.64
N PHE A 55 -6.63 13.17 14.05
CA PHE A 55 -6.34 11.81 13.64
C PHE A 55 -5.23 11.76 12.58
N SER A 56 -5.27 12.66 11.58
CA SER A 56 -4.25 12.72 10.54
C SER A 56 -2.84 12.95 11.12
N GLN A 57 -2.72 13.82 12.12
CA GLN A 57 -1.46 14.03 12.85
C GLN A 57 -1.06 12.79 13.68
N LYS A 58 -2.02 12.16 14.36
CA LYS A 58 -1.79 10.90 15.11
C LYS A 58 -1.30 9.79 14.19
N LEU A 59 -1.87 9.66 12.99
CA LEU A 59 -1.45 8.70 11.98
C LEU A 59 0.01 8.90 11.59
N ALA A 60 0.42 10.14 11.31
CA ALA A 60 1.81 10.47 11.00
C ALA A 60 2.75 10.13 12.17
N ALA A 61 2.35 10.43 13.42
CA ALA A 61 3.13 10.13 14.61
C ALA A 61 3.30 8.61 14.84
N VAL A 62 2.24 7.81 14.65
CA VAL A 62 2.29 6.35 14.80
C VAL A 62 3.29 5.72 13.84
N PHE A 63 3.35 6.21 12.59
CA PHE A 63 4.24 5.69 11.56
C PHE A 63 5.54 6.48 11.41
N LYS A 64 5.92 7.29 12.40
CA LYS A 64 7.12 8.16 12.33
C LYS A 64 8.42 7.43 12.04
N GLU A 65 8.61 6.27 12.66
CA GLU A 65 9.82 5.46 12.50
C GLU A 65 9.68 4.44 11.36
N THR A 66 8.57 4.46 10.62
CA THR A 66 8.32 3.55 9.49
C THR A 66 8.79 4.22 8.20
N LYS A 67 9.71 3.59 7.48
CA LYS A 67 10.14 4.05 6.15
C LYS A 67 9.03 3.77 5.12
N ILE A 68 8.19 4.78 4.87
CA ILE A 68 7.16 4.71 3.83
C ILE A 68 7.81 4.97 2.47
N ASN A 69 7.48 4.16 1.46
CA ASN A 69 7.98 4.32 0.10
C ASN A 69 7.03 5.16 -0.78
N ALA A 70 5.72 4.97 -0.63
CA ALA A 70 4.71 5.69 -1.40
C ALA A 70 3.41 5.89 -0.61
N VAL A 71 2.71 6.98 -0.92
CA VAL A 71 1.39 7.32 -0.34
C VAL A 71 0.40 7.50 -1.48
N TYR A 72 -0.70 6.76 -1.43
CA TYR A 72 -1.78 6.80 -2.41
C TYR A 72 -3.08 7.27 -1.77
N SER A 73 -3.84 8.09 -2.47
CA SER A 73 -5.14 8.59 -2.03
C SER A 73 -6.15 8.67 -3.18
N THR A 74 -7.44 8.60 -2.89
CA THR A 74 -8.45 9.14 -3.81
C THR A 74 -8.37 10.66 -3.84
N SER A 75 -8.88 11.29 -4.90
CA SER A 75 -8.73 12.74 -5.13
C SER A 75 -9.63 13.63 -4.25
N TYR A 76 -10.41 13.07 -3.33
CA TYR A 76 -11.22 13.86 -2.41
C TYR A 76 -10.33 14.53 -1.36
N LYS A 77 -10.66 15.78 -1.00
CA LYS A 77 -9.92 16.58 -0.02
C LYS A 77 -9.70 15.83 1.28
N ARG A 78 -10.79 15.38 1.92
CA ARG A 78 -10.73 14.61 3.17
C ARG A 78 -9.79 13.41 3.11
N THR A 79 -9.70 12.72 1.97
CA THR A 79 -8.84 11.53 1.84
C THR A 79 -7.37 11.96 1.74
N THR A 80 -7.09 12.97 0.92
CA THR A 80 -5.74 13.52 0.72
C THR A 80 -5.22 14.11 2.02
N GLU A 81 -6.01 14.98 2.66
CA GLU A 81 -5.69 15.62 3.94
C GLU A 81 -5.48 14.60 5.06
N THR A 82 -6.12 13.41 5.01
CA THR A 82 -5.91 12.37 6.04
C THR A 82 -4.47 11.87 6.05
N VAL A 83 -3.84 11.73 4.88
CA VAL A 83 -2.49 11.14 4.73
C VAL A 83 -1.39 12.17 4.48
N GLU A 84 -1.76 13.43 4.27
CA GLU A 84 -0.83 14.51 3.94
C GLU A 84 0.28 14.71 4.99
N PRO A 85 0.00 14.81 6.31
CA PRO A 85 1.07 14.92 7.31
C PRO A 85 2.03 13.73 7.32
N LEU A 86 1.54 12.53 7.05
CA LEU A 86 2.38 11.33 6.94
C LEU A 86 3.27 11.40 5.69
N ALA A 87 2.73 11.87 4.57
CA ALA A 87 3.47 12.05 3.32
C ALA A 87 4.57 13.11 3.49
N GLU A 88 4.23 14.27 4.06
CA GLU A 88 5.16 15.36 4.35
C GLU A 88 6.32 14.91 5.25
N GLN A 89 6.00 14.20 6.34
CA GLN A 89 6.99 13.65 7.27
C GLN A 89 7.99 12.73 6.57
N ASN A 90 7.53 11.97 5.57
CA ASN A 90 8.36 11.06 4.77
C ASN A 90 8.96 11.73 3.52
N LYS A 91 8.73 13.04 3.30
CA LYS A 91 9.13 13.79 2.10
C LYS A 91 8.59 13.17 0.80
N LEU A 92 7.37 12.65 0.86
CA LEU A 92 6.66 12.05 -0.26
C LEU A 92 5.52 12.96 -0.73
N THR A 93 5.15 12.83 -1.99
CA THR A 93 3.90 13.40 -2.52
C THR A 93 2.77 12.39 -2.42
N VAL A 94 1.53 12.86 -2.26
CA VAL A 94 0.34 12.00 -2.36
C VAL A 94 0.04 11.68 -3.83
N ILE A 95 -0.01 10.39 -4.17
CA ILE A 95 -0.28 9.90 -5.51
C ILE A 95 -1.76 9.55 -5.65
N ASN A 96 -2.47 10.26 -6.52
CA ASN A 96 -3.88 9.97 -6.77
C ASN A 96 -4.09 8.63 -7.48
N TYR A 97 -5.16 7.91 -7.11
CA TYR A 97 -5.64 6.72 -7.80
C TYR A 97 -7.16 6.73 -8.01
N ASP A 98 -7.63 5.97 -9.00
CA ASP A 98 -9.05 5.81 -9.32
C ASP A 98 -9.70 4.79 -8.36
N PRO A 99 -10.67 5.19 -7.51
CA PRO A 99 -11.33 4.27 -6.58
C PRO A 99 -12.08 3.12 -7.25
N ALA A 100 -12.43 3.24 -8.54
CA ALA A 100 -13.12 2.20 -9.30
C ALA A 100 -12.16 1.14 -9.87
N LYS A 101 -10.84 1.34 -9.76
CA LYS A 101 -9.82 0.48 -10.41
C LYS A 101 -8.79 -0.07 -9.41
N PRO A 102 -9.21 -0.87 -8.41
CA PRO A 102 -8.30 -1.44 -7.42
C PRO A 102 -7.20 -2.32 -8.04
N LYS A 103 -7.50 -3.04 -9.14
CA LYS A 103 -6.51 -3.87 -9.84
C LYS A 103 -5.40 -3.02 -10.48
N GLU A 104 -5.75 -1.86 -11.02
CA GLU A 104 -4.77 -0.94 -11.62
C GLU A 104 -3.84 -0.37 -10.54
N LEU A 105 -4.40 -0.01 -9.37
CA LEU A 105 -3.63 0.41 -8.21
C LEU A 105 -2.63 -0.68 -7.76
N LEU A 106 -3.08 -1.92 -7.59
CA LEU A 106 -2.22 -3.03 -7.16
C LEU A 106 -1.11 -3.34 -8.17
N GLU A 107 -1.41 -3.29 -9.47
CA GLU A 107 -0.40 -3.43 -10.52
C GLU A 107 0.62 -2.29 -10.53
N LYS A 108 0.18 -1.06 -10.23
CA LYS A 108 1.08 0.10 -10.09
C LYS A 108 2.04 -0.09 -8.92
N ILE A 109 1.54 -0.51 -7.76
CA ILE A 109 2.36 -0.83 -6.57
C ILE A 109 3.32 -1.98 -6.87
N ARG A 110 2.87 -3.02 -7.57
CA ARG A 110 3.71 -4.15 -7.97
C ARG A 110 4.89 -3.71 -8.83
N ARG A 111 4.66 -2.79 -9.77
CA ARG A 111 5.68 -2.30 -10.71
C ARG A 111 6.64 -1.30 -10.08
N SER A 112 6.25 -0.57 -9.04
CA SER A 112 7.16 0.35 -8.36
C SER A 112 8.21 -0.39 -7.53
N GLY A 113 7.90 -1.59 -7.06
CA GLY A 113 8.78 -2.35 -6.17
C GLY A 113 8.81 -1.78 -4.74
N ASP A 114 7.84 -0.94 -4.40
CA ASP A 114 7.72 -0.34 -3.07
C ASP A 114 7.40 -1.40 -2.01
N GLN A 115 8.13 -1.35 -0.90
CA GLN A 115 8.01 -2.35 0.17
C GLN A 115 6.97 -1.97 1.22
N VAL A 116 6.80 -0.68 1.50
CA VAL A 116 5.80 -0.16 2.44
C VAL A 116 5.03 0.98 1.80
N VAL A 117 3.73 0.79 1.60
CA VAL A 117 2.85 1.77 0.96
C VAL A 117 1.67 2.12 1.85
N VAL A 118 1.25 3.39 1.81
CA VAL A 118 0.00 3.84 2.42
C VAL A 118 -1.05 4.00 1.32
N VAL A 119 -2.27 3.50 1.55
CA VAL A 119 -3.39 3.64 0.62
C VAL A 119 -4.61 4.14 1.39
N ALA A 120 -5.10 5.33 1.05
CA ALA A 120 -6.28 5.94 1.66
C ALA A 120 -7.46 6.05 0.70
N GLY A 121 -8.65 5.71 1.18
CA GLY A 121 -9.89 5.78 0.39
C GLY A 121 -11.16 5.97 1.22
N HIS A 122 -12.29 5.56 0.65
CA HIS A 122 -13.63 5.58 1.27
C HIS A 122 -14.09 4.18 1.66
N SER A 123 -15.22 4.08 2.37
CA SER A 123 -15.80 2.80 2.82
C SER A 123 -15.83 1.73 1.73
N ASN A 124 -16.35 2.07 0.54
CA ASN A 124 -16.43 1.18 -0.61
C ASN A 124 -15.06 0.90 -1.24
N THR A 125 -14.22 1.93 -1.40
CA THR A 125 -12.91 1.78 -2.07
C THR A 125 -11.97 0.90 -1.25
N ILE A 126 -11.91 1.09 0.07
CA ILE A 126 -11.00 0.29 0.90
C ILE A 126 -11.44 -1.18 0.94
N GLN A 127 -12.74 -1.45 0.88
CA GLN A 127 -13.26 -2.82 0.75
C GLN A 127 -12.80 -3.48 -0.55
N LEU A 128 -12.89 -2.76 -1.67
CA LEU A 128 -12.46 -3.27 -2.96
C LEU A 128 -10.95 -3.56 -3.01
N VAL A 129 -10.12 -2.65 -2.46
CA VAL A 129 -8.66 -2.84 -2.39
C VAL A 129 -8.33 -4.02 -1.48
N PHE A 130 -8.94 -4.08 -0.29
CA PHE A 130 -8.72 -5.17 0.66
C PHE A 130 -9.05 -6.54 0.05
N ASN A 131 -10.24 -6.68 -0.57
CA ASN A 131 -10.68 -7.94 -1.15
C ASN A 131 -9.81 -8.34 -2.36
N ALA A 132 -9.38 -7.35 -3.16
CA ALA A 132 -8.51 -7.60 -4.30
C ALA A 132 -7.12 -8.12 -3.86
N LEU A 133 -6.57 -7.57 -2.77
CA LEU A 133 -5.25 -7.91 -2.25
C LEU A 133 -5.24 -9.21 -1.43
N THR A 134 -6.28 -9.47 -0.62
CA THR A 134 -6.28 -10.59 0.34
C THR A 134 -7.06 -11.81 -0.14
N LYS A 135 -7.85 -11.67 -1.21
CA LYS A 135 -8.86 -12.67 -1.63
C LYS A 135 -9.83 -13.07 -0.52
N SER A 136 -9.96 -12.23 0.51
CA SER A 136 -10.90 -12.38 1.61
C SER A 136 -12.06 -11.41 1.44
N GLU A 137 -13.20 -11.71 2.05
CA GLU A 137 -14.34 -10.78 2.06
C GLU A 137 -14.29 -9.92 3.32
N MET A 138 -14.00 -8.64 3.15
CA MET A 138 -14.23 -7.63 4.17
C MET A 138 -15.70 -7.24 4.18
N ALA A 139 -16.31 -7.20 5.36
CA ALA A 139 -17.66 -6.65 5.52
C ALA A 139 -17.72 -5.20 4.98
N ALA A 140 -18.88 -4.83 4.43
CA ALA A 140 -19.10 -3.45 4.02
C ALA A 140 -19.03 -2.54 5.25
N LEU A 141 -18.39 -1.39 5.08
CA LEU A 141 -18.30 -0.38 6.13
C LEU A 141 -19.43 0.63 5.93
N ASN A 142 -20.08 1.03 7.02
CA ASN A 142 -21.06 2.09 6.99
C ASN A 142 -20.38 3.45 6.69
N GLU A 143 -21.18 4.47 6.35
CA GLU A 143 -20.65 5.81 6.05
C GLU A 143 -20.10 6.54 7.28
N ASP A 144 -20.57 6.20 8.46
CA ASP A 144 -20.14 6.78 9.74
C ASP A 144 -18.92 6.06 10.35
N GLU A 145 -18.48 4.96 9.74
CA GLU A 145 -17.33 4.19 10.23
C GLU A 145 -15.99 4.78 9.77
N TYR A 146 -15.53 5.88 10.39
CA TYR A 146 -14.25 6.54 10.08
C TYR A 146 -13.03 5.79 10.62
N ARG A 147 -11.83 6.22 10.19
CA ARG A 147 -10.54 5.86 10.83
C ARG A 147 -10.21 4.37 10.87
N LYS A 148 -10.80 3.55 9.99
CA LYS A 148 -10.44 2.14 9.88
C LYS A 148 -9.05 2.02 9.28
N VAL A 149 -8.11 1.42 10.01
CA VAL A 149 -6.73 1.19 9.56
C VAL A 149 -6.45 -0.31 9.57
N PHE A 150 -5.87 -0.80 8.49
CA PHE A 150 -5.40 -2.17 8.34
C PHE A 150 -3.93 -2.16 7.94
N ILE A 151 -3.14 -2.98 8.61
CA ILE A 151 -1.79 -3.32 8.15
C ILE A 151 -1.90 -4.67 7.46
N ILE A 152 -1.63 -4.71 6.16
CA ILE A 152 -1.71 -5.91 5.34
C ILE A 152 -0.29 -6.28 4.91
N TYR A 153 0.16 -7.44 5.34
CA TYR A 153 1.36 -8.10 4.82
C TYR A 153 0.92 -8.86 3.57
N GLY A 154 1.06 -8.21 2.43
CA GLY A 154 0.55 -8.69 1.15
C GLY A 154 1.60 -9.45 0.35
N ASP A 155 1.13 -10.38 -0.48
CA ASP A 155 1.91 -11.01 -1.55
C ASP A 155 1.20 -10.73 -2.88
N LEU A 156 1.81 -9.92 -3.74
CA LEU A 156 1.21 -9.51 -5.02
C LEU A 156 1.17 -10.64 -6.05
N LEU A 157 1.95 -11.71 -5.86
CA LEU A 157 1.96 -12.89 -6.73
C LEU A 157 1.06 -14.01 -6.19
N ASP A 158 0.92 -14.10 -4.87
CA ASP A 158 0.03 -15.05 -4.21
C ASP A 158 -0.85 -14.38 -3.13
N PRO A 159 -1.90 -13.64 -3.54
CA PRO A 159 -2.81 -12.93 -2.64
C PRO A 159 -3.38 -13.74 -1.48
N VAL A 160 -3.51 -15.07 -1.62
CA VAL A 160 -4.04 -15.99 -0.58
C VAL A 160 -3.08 -16.11 0.62
N LYS A 161 -1.79 -15.83 0.42
CA LYS A 161 -0.80 -15.77 1.49
C LYS A 161 -0.84 -14.48 2.31
N SER A 162 -1.60 -13.47 1.86
CA SER A 162 -1.69 -12.20 2.57
C SER A 162 -2.22 -12.39 3.99
N ARG A 163 -1.68 -11.64 4.93
CA ARG A 163 -2.13 -11.57 6.34
C ARG A 163 -2.40 -10.13 6.70
N TYR A 164 -3.30 -9.89 7.63
CA TYR A 164 -3.61 -8.53 8.03
C TYR A 164 -3.91 -8.42 9.52
N VAL A 165 -3.69 -7.21 10.05
CA VAL A 165 -4.09 -6.81 11.40
C VAL A 165 -4.89 -5.52 11.27
N LYS A 166 -6.04 -5.46 11.94
CA LYS A 166 -6.77 -4.21 12.12
C LYS A 166 -6.10 -3.42 13.24
N LEU A 167 -5.69 -2.20 12.95
CA LEU A 167 -5.08 -1.29 13.92
C LEU A 167 -6.16 -0.32 14.41
N ASP A 168 -6.42 -0.33 15.72
CA ASP A 168 -7.28 0.66 16.35
C ASP A 168 -6.42 1.83 16.83
N LEU A 169 -6.71 3.01 16.29
CA LEU A 169 -6.02 4.26 16.61
C LEU A 169 -6.97 5.26 17.29
N ASN A 170 -8.03 4.77 17.95
CA ASN A 170 -8.86 5.59 18.84
C ASN A 170 -8.03 6.24 19.95
#